data_AF-A0A7V8A826-F1
#
_entry.id   AF-A0A7V8A826-F1
#
_cell.length_a   1.000
_cell.length_b   1.000
_cell.length_c   1.000
_cell.angle_alpha   90.00
_cell.angle_beta   90.00
_cell.angle_gamma   90.00
#
_symmetry.space_group_name_H-M   'P 1'
#
loop_
_entity.id
_entity.type
_entity.pdbx_description
1 polymer ?
#
loop_
_entity_poly.entity_id
_entity_poly.type
_entity_poly.pdbx_seq_one_letter_code
_entity_poly.pdbx_strand_id
1 'polypeptide(L)'
;MALNISSTRRIFVPKLTDDKIRELLLVRALLEPEAAAMALNYVDAAMLDDMALADSNMNKALKEGDVAGYMAHNHAFHFTLYRASGSSVLVPMI
;
A
#
# COMPACT_ATOMS: atom_id res chain seq x y z
N MET A 1 -2.76 10.56 -2.55
CA MET A 1 -3.25 10.65 -3.95
C MET A 1 -3.73 12.06 -4.28
N ALA A 2 -3.18 12.72 -5.30
CA ALA A 2 -3.64 14.04 -5.75
C ALA A 2 -4.71 13.90 -6.86
N LEU A 3 -5.95 14.28 -6.55
CA LEU A 3 -7.07 14.31 -7.49
C LEU A 3 -7.05 15.64 -8.27
N ASN A 4 -6.89 15.59 -9.59
CA ASN A 4 -7.05 16.77 -10.43
C ASN A 4 -8.54 16.95 -10.78
N ILE A 5 -9.12 18.06 -10.33
CA ILE A 5 -10.52 18.41 -10.60
C ILE A 5 -10.55 19.27 -11.87
N SER A 6 -11.10 18.72 -12.96
CA SER A 6 -11.46 19.50 -14.14
C SER A 6 -12.75 20.30 -13.89
N SER A 7 -12.93 21.43 -14.57
CA SER A 7 -14.12 22.29 -14.55
C SER A 7 -15.44 21.59 -14.92
N THR A 8 -15.40 20.30 -15.28
CA THR A 8 -16.56 19.46 -15.62
C THR A 8 -16.88 18.36 -14.60
N ARG A 9 -16.38 18.42 -13.35
CA ARG A 9 -16.63 17.43 -12.26
C ARG A 9 -16.24 15.97 -12.58
N ARG A 10 -15.50 15.72 -13.67
CA ARG A 10 -14.97 14.38 -13.96
C ARG A 10 -13.66 14.18 -13.19
N ILE A 11 -13.66 13.20 -12.30
CA ILE A 11 -12.46 12.72 -11.63
C ILE A 11 -11.73 11.79 -12.59
N PHE A 12 -10.51 12.17 -13.00
CA PHE A 12 -9.63 11.30 -13.79
C PHE A 12 -8.44 10.88 -12.94
N VAL A 13 -8.09 9.60 -13.02
CA VAL A 13 -6.79 9.12 -12.52
C VAL A 13 -5.72 9.73 -13.43
N PRO A 14 -4.78 10.54 -12.90
CA PRO A 14 -3.74 11.14 -13.73
C PRO A 14 -2.92 10.04 -14.41
N LYS A 15 -2.64 10.17 -15.72
CA LYS A 15 -1.60 9.34 -16.35
C LYS A 15 -0.29 9.60 -15.63
N LEU A 16 0.28 8.56 -15.02
CA LEU A 16 1.60 8.62 -14.41
C LEU A 16 2.64 8.57 -15.54
N THR A 17 3.41 9.65 -15.69
CA THR A 17 4.61 9.66 -16.54
C THR A 17 5.72 8.93 -15.81
N ASP A 18 6.74 8.48 -16.55
CA ASP A 18 7.90 7.81 -15.95
C ASP A 18 8.56 8.65 -14.84
N ASP A 19 8.66 9.97 -15.03
CA ASP A 19 9.19 10.89 -14.01
C ASP A 19 8.32 10.91 -12.74
N LYS A 20 6.99 10.93 -12.89
CA LYS A 20 6.07 10.85 -11.74
C LYS A 20 6.11 9.49 -11.05
N ILE A 21 6.34 8.41 -11.79
CA ILE A 21 6.55 7.08 -11.21
C ILE A 21 7.84 7.09 -10.38
N ARG A 22 8.93 7.67 -10.89
CA ARG A 22 10.19 7.78 -10.15
C ARG A 22 10.04 8.59 -8.87
N GLU A 23 9.39 9.75 -8.93
CA GLU A 23 9.10 10.57 -7.75
C GLU A 23 8.23 9.82 -6.74
N LEU A 24 7.19 9.12 -7.20
CA LEU A 24 6.34 8.32 -6.34
C LEU A 24 7.13 7.20 -5.65
N LEU A 25 7.98 6.47 -6.39
CA LEU A 25 8.83 5.42 -5.84
C LEU A 25 9.84 5.97 -4.84
N LEU A 26 10.39 7.16 -5.08
CA LEU A 26 11.27 7.84 -4.12
C LEU A 26 10.55 8.13 -2.81
N VAL A 27 9.34 8.70 -2.88
CA VAL A 27 8.54 8.98 -1.68
C VAL A 27 8.22 7.69 -0.93
N ARG A 28 7.77 6.65 -1.64
CA ARG A 28 7.45 5.34 -1.04
C ARG A 28 8.67 4.71 -0.36
N ALA A 29 9.84 4.77 -1.00
CA ALA A 29 11.08 4.23 -0.45
C ALA A 29 11.55 4.94 0.85
N LEU A 30 11.15 6.20 1.05
CA LEU A 30 11.44 6.94 2.28
C LEU A 30 10.41 6.67 3.39
N LEU A 31 9.13 6.55 3.03
CA LEU A 31 8.05 6.48 4.03
C LEU A 31 7.72 5.06 4.49
N GLU A 32 7.72 4.09 3.57
CA GLU A 32 7.27 2.73 3.88
C GLU A 32 8.18 1.99 4.87
N PRO A 33 9.53 2.04 4.75
CA PRO A 33 10.40 1.38 5.72
C PRO A 33 10.27 1.96 7.13
N GLU A 34 10.11 3.29 7.25
CA GLU A 34 9.92 3.96 8.53
C GLU A 34 8.59 3.56 9.19
N ALA A 35 7.49 3.54 8.41
CA ALA A 35 6.20 3.08 8.90
C ALA A 35 6.25 1.60 9.34
N ALA A 36 6.92 0.74 8.57
CA ALA A 36 7.12 -0.66 8.93
C ALA A 36 7.96 -0.84 10.20
N ALA A 37 9.06 -0.09 10.35
CA ALA A 37 9.92 -0.16 11.52
C ALA A 37 9.20 0.29 12.79
N MET A 38 8.43 1.38 12.72
CA MET A 38 7.60 1.86 13.84
C MET A 38 6.54 0.83 14.24
N ALA A 39 6.00 0.08 13.29
CA ALA A 39 4.97 -0.93 13.55
C ALA A 39 5.49 -2.15 14.34
N LEU A 40 6.78 -2.49 14.26
CA LEU A 40 7.31 -3.75 14.79
C LEU A 40 6.99 -4.00 16.27
N ASN A 41 6.96 -2.94 17.09
CA ASN A 41 6.67 -3.05 18.52
C ASN A 41 5.19 -3.29 18.86
N TYR A 42 4.30 -3.12 17.87
CA TYR A 42 2.84 -3.18 18.04
C TYR A 42 2.20 -4.34 17.28
N VAL A 43 2.97 -5.06 16.47
CA VAL A 43 2.49 -6.25 15.76
C VAL A 43 2.18 -7.34 16.78
N ASP A 44 0.94 -7.81 16.77
CA ASP A 44 0.47 -8.94 17.58
C ASP A 44 0.26 -10.20 16.74
N ALA A 45 -0.11 -11.30 17.42
CA ALA A 45 -0.34 -12.59 16.77
C ALA A 45 -1.49 -12.55 15.75
N ALA A 46 -2.55 -11.79 16.01
CA ALA A 46 -3.69 -11.70 15.11
C ALA A 46 -3.30 -10.96 13.81
N MET A 47 -2.53 -9.88 13.92
CA MET A 47 -1.98 -9.16 12.76
C MET A 47 -1.03 -10.05 11.94
N LEU A 48 -0.21 -10.88 12.60
CA LEU A 48 0.65 -11.85 11.91
C LEU A 48 -0.18 -12.87 11.12
N ASP A 49 -1.26 -13.39 11.71
CA ASP A 49 -2.17 -14.32 11.03
C ASP A 49 -2.83 -13.67 9.81
N ASP A 50 -3.30 -12.42 9.95
CA ASP A 50 -3.89 -11.65 8.85
C ASP A 50 -2.88 -11.41 7.71
N MET A 51 -1.65 -11.05 8.05
CA MET A 51 -0.57 -10.88 7.07
C MET A 51 -0.20 -12.20 6.38
N ALA A 52 -0.11 -13.31 7.12
CA ALA A 52 0.16 -14.62 6.55
C ALA A 52 -0.97 -15.08 5.59
N LEU A 53 -2.22 -14.79 5.94
CA LEU A 53 -3.37 -15.07 5.08
C LEU A 53 -3.31 -14.22 3.79
N ALA A 54 -2.97 -12.93 3.91
CA ALA A 54 -2.81 -12.06 2.74
C ALA A 54 -1.70 -12.57 1.81
N ASP A 55 -0.54 -12.96 2.34
CA ASP A 55 0.57 -13.54 1.56
C ASP A 55 0.17 -14.84 0.84
N SER A 56 -0.50 -15.75 1.54
CA SER A 56 -1.03 -16.99 0.94
C SER A 56 -1.97 -16.71 -0.24
N ASN A 57 -2.86 -15.73 -0.07
CA ASN A 57 -3.79 -15.33 -1.13
C ASN A 57 -3.09 -14.60 -2.30
N MET A 58 -2.06 -13.79 -2.05
CA MET A 58 -1.20 -13.24 -3.11
C MET A 58 -0.56 -14.36 -3.92
N ASN A 59 0.02 -15.36 -3.25
CA ASN A 59 0.66 -16.50 -3.91
C ASN A 59 -0.33 -17.30 -4.76
N LYS A 60 -1.58 -17.44 -4.31
CA LYS A 60 -2.65 -18.06 -5.10
C LYS A 60 -3.01 -17.22 -6.32
N ALA A 61 -3.26 -15.92 -6.14
CA ALA A 61 -3.61 -15.01 -7.22
C ALA A 61 -2.50 -14.95 -8.30
N LEU A 62 -1.23 -14.97 -7.88
CA LEU A 62 -0.09 -15.03 -8.79
C LEU A 62 -0.10 -16.29 -9.65
N LYS A 63 -0.38 -17.47 -9.06
CA LYS A 63 -0.47 -18.76 -9.78
C LYS A 63 -1.64 -18.78 -10.78
N GLU A 64 -2.73 -18.12 -10.45
CA GLU A 64 -3.94 -18.06 -11.26
C GLU A 64 -3.90 -16.94 -12.32
N GLY A 65 -2.86 -16.09 -12.30
CA GLY A 65 -2.76 -14.92 -13.18
C GLY A 65 -3.72 -13.79 -12.81
N ASP A 66 -4.29 -13.82 -11.60
CA ASP A 66 -5.20 -12.80 -11.08
C ASP A 66 -4.40 -11.59 -10.56
N VAL A 67 -4.12 -10.66 -11.46
CA VAL A 67 -3.42 -9.40 -11.13
C VAL A 67 -4.21 -8.55 -10.14
N ALA A 68 -5.55 -8.52 -10.24
CA ALA A 68 -6.38 -7.70 -9.37
C ALA A 68 -6.37 -8.24 -7.93
N GLY A 69 -6.54 -9.56 -7.77
CA GLY A 69 -6.41 -10.24 -6.50
C GLY A 69 -5.03 -10.06 -5.89
N TYR A 70 -3.97 -10.22 -6.68
CA TYR A 70 -2.60 -10.00 -6.21
C TYR A 70 -2.41 -8.57 -5.66
N MET A 71 -2.85 -7.55 -6.38
CA MET A 71 -2.77 -6.16 -5.94
C MET A 71 -3.58 -5.90 -4.66
N ALA A 72 -4.78 -6.47 -4.54
CA ALA A 72 -5.63 -6.33 -3.37
C ALA A 72 -5.02 -6.97 -2.12
N HIS A 73 -4.48 -8.19 -2.24
CA HIS A 73 -3.85 -8.88 -1.13
C HIS A 73 -2.49 -8.27 -0.73
N ASN A 74 -1.72 -7.78 -1.71
CA ASN A 74 -0.49 -7.02 -1.43
C ASN A 74 -0.80 -5.75 -0.64
N HIS A 75 -1.83 -5.00 -1.05
CA HIS A 75 -2.27 -3.83 -0.30
C HIS A 75 -2.71 -4.20 1.12
N ALA A 76 -3.49 -5.28 1.29
CA ALA A 76 -3.94 -5.74 2.59
C ALA A 76 -2.76 -6.06 3.52
N PHE A 77 -1.77 -6.83 3.05
CA PHE A 77 -0.56 -7.15 3.80
C PHE A 77 0.14 -5.88 4.31
N HIS A 78 0.50 -4.97 3.39
CA HIS A 78 1.25 -3.77 3.73
C HIS A 78 0.48 -2.83 4.65
N PHE A 79 -0.83 -2.62 4.42
CA PHE A 79 -1.60 -1.69 5.25
C PHE A 79 -2.00 -2.27 6.61
N THR A 80 -2.04 -3.60 6.79
CA THR A 80 -2.08 -4.20 8.12
C THR A 80 -0.82 -3.81 8.91
N LEU A 81 0.37 -3.95 8.30
CA LEU A 81 1.63 -3.55 8.92
C LEU A 81 1.72 -2.05 9.16
N TYR A 82 1.49 -1.21 8.15
CA TYR A 82 1.67 0.24 8.26
C TYR A 82 0.73 0.87 9.28
N ARG A 83 -0.51 0.38 9.41
CA ARG A 83 -1.46 0.89 10.41
C ARG A 83 -1.04 0.57 11.84
N ALA A 84 -0.35 -0.56 12.05
CA ALA A 84 0.18 -0.90 13.37
C ALA A 84 1.26 0.09 13.86
N SER A 85 1.85 0.92 12.99
CA SER A 85 2.77 2.00 13.40
C SER A 85 2.13 3.05 14.33
N GLY A 86 0.80 3.14 14.35
CA GLY A 86 0.07 4.18 15.08
C GLY A 86 0.29 5.60 14.54
N SER A 87 1.05 5.76 13.45
CA SER A 87 1.42 7.07 12.92
C SER A 87 0.26 7.71 12.16
N SER A 88 -0.26 8.82 12.69
CA SER A 88 -1.26 9.65 12.02
C SER A 88 -0.71 10.48 10.85
N VAL A 89 0.61 10.48 10.64
CA VAL A 89 1.29 11.29 9.61
C VAL A 89 1.78 10.43 8.45
N LEU A 90 2.55 9.37 8.73
CA LEU A 90 3.14 8.51 7.69
C LEU A 90 2.09 7.73 6.89
N VAL A 91 1.12 7.08 7.55
CA VAL A 91 0.16 6.19 6.85
C VAL A 91 -0.70 6.93 5.82
N PRO A 92 -1.22 8.15 6.08
CA PRO A 92 -1.96 8.89 5.05
C PRO A 92 -1.12 9.39 3.87
N MET A 93 0.22 9.38 3.99
CA MET A 93 1.15 9.83 2.95
C MET A 93 1.62 8.68 2.04
N ILE A 94 1.35 7.44 2.43
CA ILE A 94 1.56 6.21 1.65
C ILE A 94 0.30 5.91 0.83
#